data_AF-A0A7V9JCY7-F1
#
_entry.id   AF-A0A7V9JCY7-F1
#
_cell.length_a   1.000
_cell.length_b   1.000
_cell.length_c   1.000
_cell.angle_alpha   90.00
_cell.angle_beta   90.00
_cell.angle_gamma   90.00
#
_symmetry.space_group_name_H-M   'P 1'
#
loop_
_entity.id
_entity.type
_entity.pdbx_description
1 polymer ?
#
loop_
_entity_poly.entity_id
_entity_poly.type
_entity_poly.pdbx_seq_one_letter_code
_entity_poly.pdbx_strand_id
1 'polypeptide(L)'
;MTIEDTSAPLSASTGKNQRSMSLIDFVRQMDGQPTHCTDDGFPLISIDGEIYCTVEYADGLIGGQKAVGVAQGEHFIEILLANGYLIPLTCPCCGGQLHLRDMQLPELRALLIGRSIEGFRHGEWVGEGVPPKRHPVFALQFSGSEERQERTIEVALESVRGIRKANASPAPH
;
A
#
# COMPACT_ATOMS: atom_id res chain seq x y z
N MET A 1 36.46 -54.42 18.41
CA MET A 1 37.84 -54.67 17.94
C MET A 1 37.79 -54.60 16.43
N THR A 2 38.56 -53.67 15.81
CA THR A 2 38.97 -53.59 14.39
C THR A 2 37.85 -53.58 13.32
N ILE A 3 37.51 -52.47 12.65
CA ILE A 3 38.23 -51.62 11.66
C ILE A 3 38.79 -52.40 10.45
N GLU A 4 38.57 -51.79 9.27
CA GLU A 4 39.29 -51.90 7.99
C GLU A 4 38.74 -52.94 7.00
N ASP A 5 38.63 -52.71 5.70
CA ASP A 5 38.66 -51.53 4.82
C ASP A 5 38.39 -52.12 3.41
N THR A 6 38.23 -51.25 2.42
CA THR A 6 38.67 -51.41 1.03
C THR A 6 37.61 -51.56 -0.06
N SER A 7 37.71 -50.57 -0.96
CA SER A 7 37.53 -50.60 -2.42
C SER A 7 36.15 -50.29 -3.01
N ALA A 8 36.04 -49.04 -3.45
CA ALA A 8 35.28 -48.58 -4.61
C ALA A 8 35.72 -49.30 -5.92
N PRO A 9 34.96 -49.12 -7.01
CA PRO A 9 35.47 -48.16 -7.99
C PRO A 9 34.45 -47.17 -8.55
N LEU A 10 35.03 -46.08 -9.04
CA LEU A 10 34.45 -44.98 -9.80
C LEU A 10 33.64 -45.43 -11.02
N SER A 11 32.55 -44.72 -11.30
CA SER A 11 32.22 -44.35 -12.67
C SER A 11 31.40 -43.06 -12.73
N ALA A 12 31.88 -42.15 -13.58
CA ALA A 12 31.37 -40.81 -13.79
C ALA A 12 30.12 -40.82 -14.68
N SER A 13 29.16 -39.94 -14.39
CA SER A 13 28.39 -39.29 -15.45
C SER A 13 28.09 -37.84 -15.06
N THR A 14 28.95 -36.96 -15.55
CA THR A 14 28.77 -35.52 -15.57
C THR A 14 27.67 -35.19 -16.58
N GLY A 15 26.45 -34.96 -16.10
CA GLY A 15 25.31 -34.49 -16.89
C GLY A 15 24.93 -33.08 -16.47
N LYS A 16 25.68 -32.10 -16.97
CA LYS A 16 25.36 -30.67 -16.87
C LYS A 16 23.95 -30.42 -17.37
N ASN A 17 23.09 -29.88 -16.52
CA ASN A 17 21.96 -29.06 -16.98
C ASN A 17 21.63 -27.94 -15.99
N GLN A 18 22.66 -27.27 -15.49
CA GLN A 18 22.52 -25.87 -15.09
C GLN A 18 22.44 -25.07 -16.38
N ARG A 19 21.23 -24.87 -16.87
CA ARG A 19 20.96 -23.78 -17.82
C ARG A 19 21.32 -22.49 -17.08
N SER A 20 22.47 -21.94 -17.39
CA SER A 20 22.80 -20.56 -17.02
C SER A 20 21.70 -19.68 -17.60
N MET A 21 20.83 -19.15 -16.76
CA MET A 21 19.96 -18.06 -17.17
C MET A 21 20.85 -16.92 -17.62
N SER A 22 20.61 -16.43 -18.82
CA SER A 22 21.25 -15.22 -19.30
C SER A 22 20.85 -14.07 -18.38
N LEU A 23 21.76 -13.14 -18.13
CA LEU A 23 21.45 -11.86 -17.49
C LEU A 23 20.28 -11.14 -18.20
N ILE A 24 20.10 -11.38 -19.50
CA ILE A 24 18.99 -10.85 -20.29
C ILE A 24 17.65 -11.52 -19.94
N ASP A 25 17.65 -12.82 -19.63
CA ASP A 25 16.44 -13.54 -19.19
C ASP A 25 16.07 -13.17 -17.75
N PHE A 26 17.06 -12.86 -16.90
CA PHE A 26 16.84 -12.34 -15.55
C PHE A 26 16.28 -10.91 -15.56
N VAL A 27 16.79 -10.04 -16.44
CA VAL A 27 16.27 -8.67 -16.62
C VAL A 27 14.87 -8.68 -17.24
N ARG A 28 14.59 -9.55 -18.23
CA ARG A 28 13.23 -9.72 -18.78
C ARG A 28 12.21 -10.22 -17.76
N GLN A 29 12.65 -10.90 -16.71
CA GLN A 29 11.77 -11.36 -15.63
C GLN A 29 11.44 -10.25 -14.62
N MET A 30 12.17 -9.12 -14.63
CA MET A 30 11.84 -7.94 -13.82
C MET A 30 10.85 -6.98 -14.50
N ASP A 31 10.65 -7.07 -15.82
CA ASP A 31 9.71 -6.22 -16.56
C ASP A 31 8.23 -6.67 -16.47
N GLY A 32 7.93 -7.69 -15.67
CA GLY A 32 6.62 -8.35 -15.61
C GLY A 32 6.04 -8.54 -14.21
N GLN A 33 6.54 -7.82 -13.19
CA GLN A 33 5.87 -7.86 -11.90
C GLN A 33 4.47 -7.24 -12.04
N PRO A 34 3.41 -7.92 -11.58
CA PRO A 34 2.07 -7.38 -11.63
C PRO A 34 2.05 -6.03 -10.89
N THR A 35 1.49 -5.01 -11.53
CA THR A 35 1.33 -3.68 -10.91
C THR A 35 0.00 -3.56 -10.16
N HIS A 36 -0.88 -4.55 -10.33
CA HIS A 36 -2.21 -4.60 -9.75
C HIS A 36 -2.54 -6.00 -9.22
N CYS A 37 -3.44 -6.08 -8.25
CA CYS A 37 -3.98 -7.31 -7.71
C CYS A 37 -4.81 -8.03 -8.79
N THR A 38 -4.73 -9.36 -8.81
CA THR A 38 -5.39 -10.19 -9.84
C THR A 38 -6.91 -10.07 -9.81
N ASP A 39 -7.49 -9.99 -8.61
CA ASP A 39 -8.94 -10.14 -8.43
C ASP A 39 -9.66 -8.78 -8.53
N ASP A 40 -9.20 -7.79 -7.78
CA ASP A 40 -9.90 -6.49 -7.68
C ASP A 40 -9.25 -5.36 -8.50
N GLY A 41 -8.10 -5.61 -9.13
CA GLY A 41 -7.42 -4.62 -9.98
C GLY A 41 -6.82 -3.43 -9.22
N PHE A 42 -6.77 -3.47 -7.89
CA PHE A 42 -6.12 -2.43 -7.07
C PHE A 42 -4.60 -2.41 -7.27
N PRO A 43 -3.90 -1.27 -7.11
CA PRO A 43 -2.45 -1.23 -7.22
C PRO A 43 -1.74 -2.10 -6.18
N LEU A 44 -0.58 -2.64 -6.54
CA LEU A 44 0.35 -3.25 -5.58
C LEU A 44 1.27 -2.18 -4.97
N ILE A 45 1.61 -2.32 -3.69
CA ILE A 45 2.56 -1.48 -2.98
C ILE A 45 3.62 -2.34 -2.28
N SER A 46 4.83 -1.79 -2.14
CA SER A 46 5.85 -2.39 -1.27
C SER A 46 5.81 -1.76 0.11
N ILE A 47 5.81 -2.61 1.14
CA ILE A 47 5.90 -2.24 2.56
C ILE A 47 6.93 -3.19 3.18
N ASP A 48 7.98 -2.64 3.78
CA ASP A 48 9.07 -3.40 4.41
C ASP A 48 9.69 -4.50 3.53
N GLY A 49 9.76 -4.24 2.22
CA GLY A 49 10.33 -5.16 1.22
C GLY A 49 9.38 -6.26 0.73
N GLU A 50 8.17 -6.35 1.29
CA GLU A 50 7.12 -7.25 0.85
C GLU A 50 6.11 -6.52 -0.04
N ILE A 51 5.46 -7.25 -0.95
CA ILE A 51 4.49 -6.71 -1.91
C ILE A 51 3.09 -7.06 -1.46
N TYR A 52 2.24 -6.05 -1.37
CA TYR A 52 0.87 -6.15 -0.90
C TYR A 52 -0.12 -5.57 -1.90
N CYS A 53 -1.28 -6.20 -2.01
CA CYS A 53 -2.45 -5.57 -2.60
C CYS A 53 -2.92 -4.42 -1.70
N THR A 54 -3.06 -3.21 -2.26
CA THR A 54 -3.41 -2.02 -1.46
C THR A 54 -4.73 -2.17 -0.72
N VAL A 55 -5.76 -2.74 -1.35
CA VAL A 55 -7.06 -2.94 -0.71
C VAL A 55 -7.02 -4.00 0.38
N GLU A 56 -6.40 -5.15 0.14
CA GLU A 56 -6.31 -6.22 1.14
C GLU A 56 -5.54 -5.76 2.37
N TYR A 57 -4.42 -5.05 2.15
CA TYR A 57 -3.61 -4.50 3.24
C TYR A 57 -4.40 -3.45 4.04
N ALA A 58 -5.05 -2.50 3.37
CA ALA A 58 -5.84 -1.49 4.04
C ALA A 58 -7.04 -2.10 4.77
N ASP A 59 -7.79 -3.00 4.14
CA ASP A 59 -8.98 -3.62 4.73
C ASP A 59 -8.61 -4.43 5.98
N GLY A 60 -7.53 -5.22 5.93
CA GLY A 60 -7.04 -5.98 7.07
C GLY A 60 -6.64 -5.14 8.29
N LEU A 61 -6.27 -3.87 8.09
CA LEU A 61 -5.83 -2.98 9.18
C LEU A 61 -6.91 -1.99 9.63
N ILE A 62 -7.67 -1.43 8.68
CA ILE A 62 -8.54 -0.27 8.90
C ILE A 62 -9.97 -0.46 8.37
N GLY A 63 -10.25 -1.58 7.69
CA GLY A 63 -11.59 -1.94 7.23
C GLY A 63 -12.60 -2.03 8.37
N GLY A 64 -13.79 -1.46 8.17
CA GLY A 64 -14.87 -1.41 9.16
C GLY A 64 -14.60 -0.52 10.37
N GLN A 65 -13.42 0.11 10.46
CA GLN A 65 -13.04 0.85 11.66
C GLN A 65 -13.65 2.24 11.68
N LYS A 66 -14.05 2.66 12.89
CA LYS A 66 -14.61 3.99 13.15
C LYS A 66 -13.50 5.03 13.30
N ALA A 67 -13.62 6.16 12.62
CA ALA A 67 -12.79 7.33 12.88
C ALA A 67 -13.17 7.95 14.22
N VAL A 68 -12.20 8.04 15.13
CA VAL A 68 -12.37 8.58 16.49
C VAL A 68 -11.60 9.89 16.70
N GLY A 69 -10.70 10.23 15.79
CA GLY A 69 -9.98 11.50 15.81
C GLY A 69 -9.47 11.88 14.44
N VAL A 70 -9.33 13.19 14.22
CA VAL A 70 -8.61 13.76 13.07
C VAL A 70 -7.70 14.85 13.61
N ALA A 71 -6.41 14.74 13.34
CA ALA A 71 -5.40 15.65 13.89
C ALA A 71 -4.39 16.04 12.81
N GLN A 72 -3.83 17.24 12.95
CA GLN A 72 -2.64 17.63 12.20
C GLN A 72 -1.44 16.95 12.88
N GLY A 73 -0.86 15.96 12.22
CA GLY A 73 0.46 15.43 12.56
C GLY A 73 1.56 16.38 12.10
N GLU A 74 2.82 15.94 12.24
CA GLU A 74 4.00 16.76 11.91
C GLU A 74 4.03 17.19 10.43
N HIS A 75 3.63 16.28 9.53
CA HIS A 75 3.67 16.50 8.08
C HIS A 75 2.32 16.33 7.39
N PHE A 76 1.41 15.54 7.97
CA PHE A 76 0.14 15.17 7.35
C PHE A 76 -1.00 15.34 8.34
N ILE A 77 -2.21 15.49 7.81
CA ILE A 77 -3.41 15.25 8.61
C ILE A 77 -3.58 13.75 8.73
N GLU A 78 -3.91 13.29 9.93
CA GLU A 78 -4.04 11.88 10.23
C GLU A 78 -5.42 11.60 10.81
N ILE A 79 -6.01 10.49 10.39
CA ILE A 79 -7.23 9.95 10.98
C ILE A 79 -6.83 8.87 11.97
N LEU A 80 -7.23 9.05 13.23
CA LEU A 80 -7.15 8.03 14.26
C LEU A 80 -8.41 7.17 14.23
N LEU A 81 -8.21 5.86 14.14
CA LEU A 81 -9.27 4.86 14.10
C LEU A 81 -9.42 4.17 15.46
N ALA A 82 -10.61 3.63 15.71
CA ALA A 82 -10.98 3.03 17.00
C ALA A 82 -10.08 1.87 17.44
N ASN A 83 -9.50 1.12 16.49
CA ASN A 83 -8.53 0.08 16.79
C ASN A 83 -7.10 0.60 17.03
N GLY A 84 -6.90 1.92 17.06
CA GLY A 84 -5.61 2.56 17.35
C GLY A 84 -4.67 2.67 16.15
N TYR A 85 -5.15 2.45 14.92
CA TYR A 85 -4.40 2.77 13.70
C TYR A 85 -4.58 4.25 13.32
N LEU A 86 -3.52 4.81 12.77
CA LEU A 86 -3.46 6.10 12.12
C LEU A 86 -3.33 5.87 10.62
N ILE A 87 -4.05 6.66 9.83
CA ILE A 87 -3.83 6.79 8.38
C ILE A 87 -3.54 8.25 8.04
N PRO A 88 -2.37 8.58 7.45
CA PRO A 88 -2.10 9.92 6.98
C PRO A 88 -2.88 10.20 5.70
N LEU A 89 -3.36 11.42 5.52
CA LEU A 89 -4.04 11.89 4.31
C LEU A 89 -3.04 12.60 3.40
N THR A 90 -2.78 12.00 2.24
CA THR A 90 -1.77 12.46 1.26
C THR A 90 -2.43 12.96 -0.02
N CYS A 91 -1.80 13.92 -0.71
CA CYS A 91 -2.33 14.44 -1.99
C CYS A 91 -2.33 13.33 -3.05
N PRO A 92 -3.48 13.00 -3.67
CA PRO A 92 -3.55 12.10 -4.83
C PRO A 92 -2.57 12.44 -5.96
N CYS A 93 -2.21 13.72 -6.06
CA CYS A 93 -1.34 14.28 -7.10
C CYS A 93 0.16 13.99 -6.92
N CYS A 94 0.65 13.93 -5.69
CA CYS A 94 2.09 13.96 -5.42
C CYS A 94 2.54 13.12 -4.22
N GLY A 95 1.61 12.50 -3.48
CA GLY A 95 1.91 11.78 -2.23
C GLY A 95 2.32 12.67 -1.05
N GLY A 96 2.44 13.99 -1.27
CA GLY A 96 2.77 14.98 -0.25
C GLY A 96 1.58 15.36 0.63
N GLN A 97 1.72 16.45 1.39
CA GLN A 97 0.65 16.93 2.26
C GLN A 97 -0.62 17.22 1.45
N LEU A 98 -1.76 16.74 1.94
CA LEU A 98 -3.04 17.01 1.30
C LEU A 98 -3.28 18.53 1.27
N HIS A 99 -3.31 19.10 0.06
CA HIS A 99 -3.64 20.50 -0.14
C HIS A 99 -5.14 20.72 0.11
N LEU A 100 -5.47 21.00 1.37
CA LEU A 100 -6.80 21.36 1.83
C LEU A 100 -7.25 22.75 1.36
N ARG A 101 -7.11 23.10 0.07
CA ARG A 101 -7.53 24.43 -0.41
C ARG A 101 -9.01 24.72 -0.13
N ASP A 102 -9.84 23.68 -0.01
CA ASP A 102 -11.29 23.83 0.12
C ASP A 102 -11.89 23.28 1.43
N MET A 103 -11.14 22.57 2.29
CA MET A 103 -11.69 22.01 3.55
C MET A 103 -10.76 22.23 4.74
N GLN A 104 -11.19 22.97 5.75
CA GLN A 104 -10.41 23.21 6.97
C GLN A 104 -10.43 21.98 7.91
N LEU A 105 -9.43 21.85 8.78
CA LEU A 105 -9.34 20.75 9.75
C LEU A 105 -10.61 20.56 10.62
N PRO A 106 -11.31 21.62 11.10
CA PRO A 106 -12.58 21.46 11.81
C PRO A 106 -13.70 20.85 10.96
N GLU A 107 -13.77 21.19 9.67
CA GLU A 107 -14.76 20.65 8.74
C GLU A 107 -14.49 19.16 8.50
N LEU A 108 -13.23 18.81 8.31
CA LEU A 108 -12.82 17.41 8.16
C LEU A 108 -13.11 16.58 9.42
N ARG A 109 -12.92 17.17 10.61
CA ARG A 109 -13.32 16.53 11.88
C ARG A 109 -14.82 16.28 11.95
N ALA A 110 -15.61 17.30 11.63
CA ALA A 110 -17.08 17.21 11.64
C ALA A 110 -17.57 16.19 10.61
N LEU A 111 -16.90 16.11 9.45
CA LEU A 111 -17.20 15.15 8.42
C LEU A 111 -16.87 13.73 8.89
N LEU A 112 -15.70 13.47 9.44
CA LEU A 112 -15.21 12.08 9.58
C LEU A 112 -15.45 11.45 10.95
N ILE A 113 -15.38 12.22 12.03
CA ILE A 113 -15.44 11.65 13.38
C ILE A 113 -16.79 10.96 13.59
N GLY A 114 -16.73 9.71 14.03
CA GLY A 114 -17.90 8.87 14.27
C GLY A 114 -18.36 8.05 13.06
N ARG A 115 -17.75 8.22 11.88
CA ARG A 115 -18.04 7.39 10.70
C ARG A 115 -17.11 6.18 10.63
N SER A 116 -17.61 5.08 10.07
CA SER A 116 -16.83 3.86 9.82
C SER A 116 -16.33 3.84 8.38
N ILE A 117 -15.17 3.22 8.13
CA ILE A 117 -14.71 2.92 6.77
C ILE A 117 -15.49 1.70 6.26
N GLU A 118 -16.32 1.88 5.24
CA GLU A 118 -17.18 0.83 4.68
C GLU A 118 -16.64 0.20 3.40
N GLY A 119 -15.58 0.77 2.84
CA GLY A 119 -14.92 0.19 1.68
C GLY A 119 -13.86 1.08 1.07
N PHE A 120 -13.29 0.57 -0.01
CA PHE A 120 -12.18 1.19 -0.72
C PHE A 120 -12.48 1.25 -2.22
N ARG A 121 -11.83 2.18 -2.90
CA ARG A 121 -11.80 2.24 -4.36
C ARG A 121 -10.40 2.59 -4.82
N HIS A 122 -10.11 2.27 -6.08
CA HIS A 122 -8.94 2.79 -6.77
C HIS A 122 -9.35 3.51 -8.04
N GLY A 123 -8.46 4.36 -8.53
CA GLY A 123 -8.64 5.11 -9.76
C GLY A 123 -7.35 5.78 -10.18
N GLU A 124 -7.47 6.75 -11.07
CA GLU A 124 -6.34 7.58 -11.51
C GLU A 124 -6.70 9.05 -11.36
N TRP A 125 -5.82 9.81 -10.71
CA TRP A 125 -5.83 11.25 -10.78
C TRP A 125 -5.09 11.66 -12.06
N VAL A 126 -5.74 12.47 -12.88
CA VAL A 126 -5.21 12.97 -14.15
C VAL A 126 -4.84 14.43 -13.98
N GLY A 127 -3.54 14.71 -13.97
CA GLY A 127 -2.98 16.04 -13.82
C GLY A 127 -2.92 16.83 -15.11
N GLU A 128 -2.51 18.09 -14.97
CA GLU A 128 -2.30 19.02 -16.07
C GLU A 128 -1.02 18.69 -16.86
N GLY A 129 -0.98 19.01 -18.16
CA GLY A 129 0.18 18.84 -19.05
C GLY A 129 -0.08 17.99 -20.31
N VAL A 130 0.91 17.93 -21.21
CA VAL A 130 0.86 17.12 -22.44
C VAL A 130 2.17 16.32 -22.59
N PRO A 131 2.14 14.97 -22.48
CA PRO A 131 1.00 14.16 -22.04
C PRO A 131 0.65 14.42 -20.56
N PRO A 132 -0.62 14.21 -20.14
CA PRO A 132 -1.04 14.44 -18.77
C PRO A 132 -0.36 13.43 -17.83
N LYS A 133 0.08 13.90 -16.67
CA LYS A 133 0.60 13.01 -15.62
C LYS A 133 -0.56 12.25 -14.98
N ARG A 134 -0.39 10.94 -14.81
CA ARG A 134 -1.39 10.06 -14.17
C ARG A 134 -0.81 9.50 -12.89
N HIS A 135 -1.61 9.53 -11.83
CA HIS A 135 -1.21 9.07 -10.51
C HIS A 135 -2.26 8.09 -9.97
N PRO A 136 -1.87 6.90 -9.49
CA PRO A 136 -2.82 5.97 -8.89
C PRO A 136 -3.41 6.57 -7.61
N VAL A 137 -4.73 6.44 -7.47
CA VAL A 137 -5.49 6.94 -6.32
C VAL A 137 -6.07 5.78 -5.55
N PHE A 138 -6.07 5.92 -4.23
CA PHE A 138 -6.80 5.07 -3.31
C PHE A 138 -7.86 5.91 -2.60
N ALA A 139 -9.10 5.45 -2.55
CA ALA A 139 -10.19 6.20 -1.96
C ALA A 139 -10.78 5.48 -0.75
N LEU A 140 -10.91 6.21 0.36
CA LEU A 140 -11.53 5.76 1.61
C LEU A 140 -13.02 6.11 1.59
N GLN A 141 -13.88 5.09 1.62
CA GLN A 141 -15.33 5.29 1.71
C GLN A 141 -15.78 5.27 3.17
N PHE A 142 -16.34 6.38 3.65
CA PHE A 142 -16.93 6.46 4.98
C PHE A 142 -18.44 6.19 4.95
N SER A 143 -18.98 5.68 6.05
CA SER A 143 -20.41 5.49 6.30
C SER A 143 -21.15 6.83 6.35
N GLY A 144 -22.39 6.88 5.87
CA GLY A 144 -23.21 8.09 5.94
C GLY A 144 -24.45 7.99 5.05
N SER A 145 -25.41 8.88 5.29
CA SER A 145 -26.62 9.00 4.46
C SER A 145 -26.43 9.92 3.26
N GLU A 146 -25.34 10.66 3.22
CA GLU A 146 -24.99 11.56 2.12
C GLU A 146 -24.62 10.79 0.85
N GLU A 147 -24.61 11.52 -0.26
CA GLU A 147 -24.16 11.00 -1.55
C GLU A 147 -22.75 10.44 -1.43
N ARG A 148 -22.50 9.32 -2.13
CA ARG A 148 -21.29 8.52 -1.95
C ARG A 148 -20.00 9.34 -2.10
N GLN A 149 -19.98 10.28 -3.05
CA GLN A 149 -18.83 11.13 -3.35
C GLN A 149 -18.50 12.08 -2.18
N GLU A 150 -19.51 12.56 -1.46
CA GLU A 150 -19.33 13.51 -0.33
C GLU A 150 -18.73 12.84 0.91
N ARG A 151 -18.81 11.51 0.98
CA ARG A 151 -18.25 10.67 2.06
C ARG A 151 -17.07 9.82 1.57
N THR A 152 -16.43 10.21 0.47
CA THR A 152 -15.24 9.56 -0.07
C THR A 152 -14.05 10.51 0.04
N ILE A 153 -12.93 10.03 0.56
CA ILE A 153 -11.66 10.77 0.54
C ILE A 153 -10.68 10.04 -0.37
N GLU A 154 -10.29 10.72 -1.44
CA GLU A 154 -9.21 10.27 -2.31
C GLU A 154 -7.85 10.66 -1.74
N VAL A 155 -6.95 9.69 -1.71
CA VAL A 155 -5.57 9.84 -1.24
C VAL A 155 -4.61 9.14 -2.21
N ALA A 156 -3.31 9.45 -2.12
CA ALA A 156 -2.31 8.69 -2.84
C ALA A 156 -1.97 7.37 -2.13
N LEU A 157 -1.22 6.50 -2.81
CA LEU A 157 -0.80 5.20 -2.26
C LEU A 157 0.10 5.35 -1.03
N GLU A 158 0.78 6.49 -0.88
CA GLU A 158 1.57 6.84 0.30
C GLU A 158 0.74 6.83 1.59
N SER A 159 -0.56 7.15 1.51
CA SER A 159 -1.46 7.02 2.66
C SER A 159 -1.59 5.58 3.15
N VAL A 160 -1.66 4.61 2.23
CA VAL A 160 -1.76 3.19 2.57
C VAL A 160 -0.44 2.69 3.18
N ARG A 161 0.69 3.09 2.59
CA ARG A 161 2.03 2.77 3.13
C ARG A 161 2.28 3.37 4.51
N GLY A 162 1.66 4.53 4.79
CA GLY A 162 1.78 5.23 6.07
C GLY A 162 0.84 4.74 7.19
N ILE A 163 0.01 3.73 6.94
CA ILE A 163 -0.88 3.17 7.97
C ILE A 163 -0.03 2.55 9.08
N ARG A 164 -0.25 3.01 10.32
CA ARG A 164 0.55 2.55 11.48
C ARG A 164 -0.25 2.60 12.77
N LYS A 165 0.17 1.84 13.78
CA LYS A 165 -0.39 2.00 15.15
C LYS A 165 0.06 3.31 15.75
N ALA A 166 -0.82 4.00 16.48
CA ALA A 166 -0.51 5.26 17.15
C ALA A 166 0.67 5.18 18.16
N ASN A 167 0.93 3.98 18.70
CA ASN A 167 2.04 3.73 19.63
C ASN A 167 3.29 3.17 18.94
N ALA A 168 3.27 2.95 17.62
CA ALA A 168 4.46 2.59 16.87
C ALA A 168 5.29 3.86 16.69
N SER A 169 6.46 3.90 17.32
CA SER A 169 7.46 4.94 17.06
C SER A 169 7.79 4.93 15.56
N PRO A 170 7.89 6.09 14.88
CA PRO A 170 8.25 6.11 13.47
C PRO A 170 9.62 5.45 13.30
N ALA A 171 9.70 4.45 12.43
CA ALA A 171 10.99 3.87 12.06
C ALA A 171 11.86 4.97 11.43
N PRO A 172 13.15 5.10 11.80
CA PRO A 172 14.03 6.07 11.19
C PRO A 172 14.22 5.75 9.70
N HIS A 173 13.97 6.74 8.85
CA HIS A 173 14.29 6.75 7.43
C HIS A 173 15.81 6.86 7.19
#